data_AF-A0A854CLE2-F1
#
_entry.id   AF-A0A854CLE2-F1
#
_cell.length_a   1.000
_cell.length_b   1.000
_cell.length_c   1.000
_cell.angle_alpha   90.00
_cell.angle_beta   90.00
_cell.angle_gamma   90.00
#
_symmetry.space_group_name_H-M   'P 1'
#
loop_
_entity.id
_entity.type
_entity.pdbx_description
1 polymer ?
#
loop_
_entity_poly.entity_id
_entity_poly.type
_entity_poly.pdbx_seq_one_letter_code
_entity_poly.pdbx_strand_id
1 'polypeptide(L)'
;MSKRLDPRILSSRMRLQNPYAHMEEIEECWRQGGDDQSRYRFARSYGKAFSKKRSHSFESIEAQAKELQRAIWKKRTDLGLSQNVHPINVLDPQLAAELLGFDLTFHSSLGEMASGRRRVSVAGLIDQSARSIKIATDADPRVMRFTAAHEIGHAILHPDQTGLHRDQPLNEVRQVRIRTELEADKFATYFLLPEKLLTEEFKSRFLGVFALDEQTAFALLSKPIFEVIEALPTLRDVSRRLASSTYYNGSHFVSLSESFGVSIEAMAIRLEELKLVIE
;
A
#
# COMPACT_ATOMS: atom_id res chain seq x y z
N MET A 1 -2.04 -14.62 -21.02
CA MET A 1 -2.48 -15.32 -19.78
C MET A 1 -1.93 -14.54 -18.59
N SER A 2 -2.76 -13.65 -18.05
CA SER A 2 -2.44 -12.72 -16.94
C SER A 2 -2.28 -13.47 -15.61
N LYS A 3 -1.27 -13.10 -14.81
CA LYS A 3 -0.94 -13.72 -13.50
C LYS A 3 -1.46 -12.85 -12.37
N ARG A 4 -1.86 -13.50 -11.26
CA ARG A 4 -2.81 -12.98 -10.27
C ARG A 4 -2.37 -13.28 -8.84
N LEU A 5 -2.63 -12.32 -7.96
CA LEU A 5 -2.65 -12.35 -6.49
C LEU A 5 -3.25 -13.63 -5.88
N ASP A 6 -2.90 -14.00 -4.63
CA ASP A 6 -3.70 -15.00 -3.88
C ASP A 6 -5.12 -14.42 -3.73
N PRO A 7 -6.14 -15.04 -4.36
CA PRO A 7 -7.49 -14.49 -4.37
C PRO A 7 -8.01 -14.22 -2.95
N ARG A 8 -7.55 -14.97 -1.95
CA ARG A 8 -8.06 -14.90 -0.58
C ARG A 8 -7.60 -13.63 0.16
N ILE A 9 -6.41 -13.12 -0.13
CA ILE A 9 -5.91 -11.86 0.45
C ILE A 9 -6.66 -10.68 -0.18
N LEU A 10 -6.79 -10.68 -1.52
CA LEU A 10 -7.53 -9.65 -2.24
C LEU A 10 -9.00 -9.54 -1.80
N SER A 11 -9.72 -10.67 -1.77
CA SER A 11 -11.12 -10.66 -1.30
C SER A 11 -11.23 -10.17 0.13
N SER A 12 -10.25 -10.50 0.99
CA SER A 12 -10.23 -9.95 2.34
C SER A 12 -10.03 -8.43 2.32
N ARG A 13 -9.10 -7.90 1.52
CA ARG A 13 -8.83 -6.45 1.42
C ARG A 13 -10.04 -5.69 0.89
N MET A 14 -10.69 -6.20 -0.15
CA MET A 14 -11.94 -5.62 -0.68
C MET A 14 -13.04 -5.61 0.38
N ARG A 15 -13.25 -6.75 1.06
CA ARG A 15 -14.28 -6.88 2.11
C ARG A 15 -14.00 -5.97 3.31
N LEU A 16 -12.73 -5.82 3.69
CA LEU A 16 -12.31 -4.96 4.81
C LEU A 16 -12.19 -3.49 4.39
N GLN A 17 -12.29 -3.18 3.09
CA GLN A 17 -11.95 -1.86 2.52
C GLN A 17 -10.59 -1.34 3.00
N ASN A 18 -9.66 -2.27 3.24
CA ASN A 18 -8.33 -1.98 3.77
C ASN A 18 -7.30 -2.67 2.87
N PRO A 19 -6.67 -1.94 1.94
CA PRO A 19 -5.67 -2.49 1.03
C PRO A 19 -4.40 -3.00 1.74
N TYR A 20 -4.17 -2.56 2.98
CA TYR A 20 -3.01 -2.93 3.79
C TYR A 20 -3.28 -4.13 4.68
N ALA A 21 -4.51 -4.67 4.67
CA ALA A 21 -4.82 -5.85 5.45
C ALA A 21 -3.86 -6.99 5.09
N HIS A 22 -3.34 -7.64 6.14
CA HIS A 22 -2.38 -8.74 6.11
C HIS A 22 -0.94 -8.35 5.75
N MET A 23 -0.61 -7.09 5.42
CA MET A 23 0.77 -6.72 5.08
C MET A 23 1.74 -6.91 6.25
N GLU A 24 1.42 -6.38 7.43
CA GLU A 24 2.26 -6.47 8.63
C GLU A 24 2.47 -7.93 9.06
N GLU A 25 1.40 -8.74 9.03
CA GLU A 25 1.46 -10.18 9.34
C GLU A 25 2.34 -10.96 8.36
N ILE A 26 2.23 -10.63 7.06
CA ILE A 26 3.05 -11.24 6.01
C ILE A 26 4.52 -10.88 6.28
N GLU A 27 4.83 -9.60 6.52
CA GLU A 27 6.17 -9.13 6.84
C GLU A 27 6.78 -9.78 8.08
N GLU A 28 6.00 -9.91 9.16
CA GLU A 28 6.44 -10.53 10.40
C GLU A 28 6.79 -12.02 10.18
N CYS A 29 5.94 -12.75 9.46
CA CYS A 29 6.24 -14.13 9.06
C CYS A 29 7.56 -14.25 8.27
N TRP A 30 7.86 -13.26 7.43
CA TRP A 30 9.13 -13.24 6.68
C TRP A 30 10.34 -12.83 7.54
N ARG A 31 10.17 -11.89 8.48
CA ARG A 31 11.24 -11.46 9.41
C ARG A 31 11.64 -12.56 10.39
N GLN A 32 10.68 -13.37 10.86
CA GLN A 32 10.91 -14.38 11.91
C GLN A 32 11.48 -15.71 11.41
N GLY A 33 11.72 -15.89 10.12
CA GLY A 33 12.56 -16.98 9.63
C GLY A 33 12.18 -18.39 10.13
N GLY A 34 10.92 -18.81 9.99
CA GLY A 34 10.59 -20.23 9.89
C GLY A 34 10.55 -21.10 11.16
N ASP A 35 10.47 -20.53 12.37
CA ASP A 35 10.24 -21.35 13.57
C ASP A 35 9.44 -20.60 14.64
N ASP A 36 8.12 -20.57 14.51
CA ASP A 36 7.23 -20.61 15.67
C ASP A 36 5.82 -21.13 15.30
N GLN A 37 5.19 -21.84 16.22
CA GLN A 37 3.91 -22.52 16.06
C GLN A 37 2.75 -21.51 15.90
N SER A 38 2.53 -21.15 14.64
CA SER A 38 1.42 -20.38 14.08
C SER A 38 0.05 -20.55 14.76
N ARG A 39 -0.59 -19.39 15.07
CA ARG A 39 -2.04 -19.24 15.26
C ARG A 39 -2.82 -18.96 13.95
N TYR A 40 -2.16 -18.99 12.78
CA TYR A 40 -2.78 -18.73 11.48
C TYR A 40 -2.96 -19.99 10.61
N ARG A 41 -4.19 -20.19 10.13
CA ARG A 41 -4.66 -21.36 9.37
C ARG A 41 -4.13 -21.44 7.91
N PHE A 42 -3.46 -20.41 7.40
CA PHE A 42 -3.08 -20.29 5.99
C PHE A 42 -1.61 -20.62 5.66
N ALA A 43 -0.69 -20.48 6.62
CA ALA A 43 0.76 -20.64 6.41
C ALA A 43 1.30 -22.00 6.88
N ARG A 44 0.49 -23.06 6.82
CA ARG A 44 0.74 -24.31 7.56
C ARG A 44 1.81 -25.24 6.98
N SER A 45 2.73 -24.75 6.16
CA SER A 45 3.77 -25.61 5.62
C SER A 45 4.92 -24.80 5.04
N TYR A 46 6.12 -25.37 5.11
CA TYR A 46 7.33 -25.01 4.35
C TYR A 46 8.37 -24.15 5.08
N GLY A 47 9.04 -24.76 6.05
CA GLY A 47 10.46 -24.52 6.26
C GLY A 47 11.28 -25.31 5.24
N LYS A 48 11.96 -24.62 4.31
CA LYS A 48 13.33 -24.92 3.81
C LYS A 48 13.78 -23.91 2.74
N ALA A 49 15.10 -23.80 2.64
CA ALA A 49 15.90 -22.74 2.04
C ALA A 49 15.54 -22.32 0.60
N PHE A 50 15.67 -21.01 0.36
CA PHE A 50 15.37 -20.32 -0.90
C PHE A 50 16.32 -20.68 -2.05
N SER A 51 15.74 -20.90 -3.23
CA SER A 51 16.42 -20.82 -4.53
C SER A 51 16.49 -19.36 -4.99
N LYS A 52 17.68 -18.91 -5.42
CA LYS A 52 18.02 -17.54 -5.86
C LYS A 52 17.20 -17.11 -7.10
N LYS A 53 16.02 -16.54 -6.92
CA LYS A 53 15.53 -15.46 -7.80
C LYS A 53 15.89 -14.12 -7.16
N ARG A 54 16.30 -13.15 -7.99
CA ARG A 54 16.57 -11.77 -7.57
C ARG A 54 15.32 -11.21 -6.91
N SER A 55 15.31 -11.13 -5.60
CA SER A 55 14.30 -10.38 -4.87
C SER A 55 14.80 -8.97 -4.65
N HIS A 56 13.85 -8.04 -4.67
CA HIS A 56 14.11 -6.65 -4.34
C HIS A 56 14.09 -6.46 -2.82
N SER A 57 15.11 -5.79 -2.29
CA SER A 57 15.05 -5.32 -0.90
C SER A 57 14.04 -4.18 -0.78
N PHE A 58 13.51 -3.93 0.41
CA PHE A 58 12.55 -2.84 0.62
C PHE A 58 13.15 -1.48 0.28
N GLU A 59 14.44 -1.26 0.56
CA GLU A 59 15.15 -0.04 0.17
C GLU A 59 15.24 0.11 -1.36
N SER A 60 15.46 -1.01 -2.08
CA SER A 60 15.48 -1.01 -3.54
C SER A 60 14.11 -0.75 -4.15
N ILE A 61 13.04 -1.27 -3.54
CA ILE A 61 11.65 -1.01 -3.96
C ILE A 61 11.31 0.46 -3.73
N GLU A 62 11.67 1.01 -2.56
CA GLU A 62 11.44 2.42 -2.26
C GLU A 62 12.21 3.34 -3.21
N ALA A 63 13.47 3.00 -3.55
CA ALA A 63 14.25 3.74 -4.52
C ALA A 63 13.59 3.78 -5.90
N GLN A 64 13.03 2.65 -6.36
CA GLN A 64 12.30 2.57 -7.64
C GLN A 64 11.00 3.39 -7.62
N ALA A 65 10.25 3.36 -6.51
CA ALA A 65 9.07 4.21 -6.34
C ALA A 65 9.45 5.71 -6.37
N LYS A 66 10.53 6.10 -5.66
CA LYS A 66 11.08 7.47 -5.65
C LYS A 66 11.54 7.91 -7.05
N GLU A 67 12.16 7.01 -7.82
CA GLU A 67 12.56 7.30 -9.20
C GLU A 67 11.36 7.57 -10.09
N LEU A 68 10.32 6.72 -10.02
CA LEU A 68 9.08 6.93 -10.76
C LEU A 68 8.41 8.27 -10.41
N GLN A 69 8.29 8.58 -9.12
CA GLN A 69 7.74 9.87 -8.65
C GLN A 69 8.50 11.07 -9.23
N ARG A 70 9.84 11.01 -9.24
CA ARG A 70 10.69 12.06 -9.82
C ARG A 70 10.49 12.17 -11.33
N ALA A 71 10.33 11.03 -12.02
CA ALA A 71 10.12 11.01 -13.46
C ALA A 71 8.77 11.64 -13.83
N ILE A 72 7.68 11.31 -13.11
CA ILE A 72 6.37 11.95 -13.27
C ILE A 72 6.47 13.44 -12.96
N TRP A 73 7.10 13.83 -11.85
CA TRP A 73 7.28 15.25 -11.50
C TRP A 73 7.99 16.06 -12.61
N LYS A 74 9.03 15.49 -13.21
CA LYS A 74 9.76 16.13 -14.32
C LYS A 74 8.90 16.31 -15.56
N LYS A 75 8.07 15.32 -15.89
CA LYS A 75 7.18 15.34 -17.07
C LYS A 75 5.76 15.82 -16.78
N ARG A 76 5.50 16.37 -15.59
CA ARG A 76 4.14 16.65 -15.11
C ARG A 76 3.33 17.54 -16.05
N THR A 77 3.97 18.52 -16.69
CA THR A 77 3.32 19.41 -17.67
C THR A 77 2.95 18.68 -18.96
N ASP A 78 3.80 17.76 -19.40
CA ASP A 78 3.59 16.96 -20.60
C ASP A 78 2.46 15.93 -20.36
N LEU A 79 2.33 15.47 -19.12
CA LEU A 79 1.25 14.60 -18.63
C LEU A 79 -0.02 15.41 -18.24
N GLY A 80 -0.13 16.67 -18.66
CA GLY A 80 -1.34 17.49 -18.50
C GLY A 80 -1.55 18.14 -17.12
N LEU A 81 -0.60 18.05 -16.19
CA LEU A 81 -0.69 18.77 -14.91
C LEU A 81 -0.24 20.24 -15.05
N SER A 82 -0.84 21.11 -14.23
CA SER A 82 -0.44 22.51 -14.16
C SER A 82 0.99 22.70 -13.62
N GLN A 83 1.63 23.83 -13.93
CA GLN A 83 2.97 24.13 -13.40
C GLN A 83 2.99 24.25 -11.86
N ASN A 84 1.90 24.75 -11.26
CA ASN A 84 1.73 24.97 -9.82
C ASN A 84 1.03 23.79 -9.13
N VAL A 85 1.08 22.60 -9.73
CA VAL A 85 0.44 21.41 -9.17
C VAL A 85 1.07 21.03 -7.83
N HIS A 86 0.22 20.66 -6.87
CA HIS A 86 0.68 20.17 -5.57
C HIS A 86 1.46 18.84 -5.73
N PRO A 87 2.59 18.62 -5.04
CA PRO A 87 3.38 17.40 -5.17
C PRO A 87 2.62 16.09 -4.94
N ILE A 88 1.61 16.08 -4.06
CA ILE A 88 0.78 14.89 -3.81
C ILE A 88 -0.01 14.47 -5.07
N ASN A 89 -0.41 15.42 -5.91
CA ASN A 89 -1.19 15.11 -7.12
C ASN A 89 -0.38 14.35 -8.18
N VAL A 90 0.95 14.34 -8.06
CA VAL A 90 1.85 13.55 -8.92
C VAL A 90 1.86 12.07 -8.52
N LEU A 91 1.37 11.71 -7.34
CA LEU A 91 1.30 10.33 -6.84
C LEU A 91 0.11 9.56 -7.44
N ASP A 92 -0.27 9.86 -8.69
CA ASP A 92 -1.40 9.25 -9.38
C ASP A 92 -0.95 8.04 -10.22
N PRO A 93 -1.52 6.84 -9.97
CA PRO A 93 -1.27 5.66 -10.79
C PRO A 93 -1.55 5.85 -12.28
N GLN A 94 -2.51 6.71 -12.66
CA GLN A 94 -2.79 6.97 -14.08
C GLN A 94 -1.59 7.62 -14.78
N LEU A 95 -0.99 8.64 -14.15
CA LEU A 95 0.20 9.32 -14.67
C LEU A 95 1.41 8.38 -14.75
N ALA A 96 1.54 7.50 -13.75
CA ALA A 96 2.57 6.48 -13.72
C ALA A 96 2.39 5.46 -14.86
N ALA A 97 1.16 4.97 -15.09
CA ALA A 97 0.86 4.05 -16.19
C ALA A 97 1.16 4.69 -17.54
N GLU A 98 0.69 5.92 -17.77
CA GLU A 98 0.95 6.69 -19.00
C GLU A 98 2.45 6.87 -19.26
N LEU A 99 3.20 7.26 -18.22
CA LEU A 99 4.65 7.45 -18.31
C LEU A 99 5.39 6.14 -18.68
N LEU A 100 4.90 5.00 -18.19
CA LEU A 100 5.46 3.67 -18.48
C LEU A 100 4.93 3.07 -19.80
N GLY A 101 4.04 3.78 -20.50
CA GLY A 101 3.42 3.34 -21.74
C GLY A 101 2.39 2.23 -21.56
N PHE A 102 1.72 2.17 -20.40
CA PHE A 102 0.61 1.26 -20.13
C PHE A 102 -0.73 1.97 -20.30
N ASP A 103 -1.69 1.27 -20.90
CA ASP A 103 -3.09 1.67 -20.91
C ASP A 103 -3.78 1.22 -19.62
N LEU A 104 -4.10 2.17 -18.73
CA LEU A 104 -4.83 1.91 -17.49
C LEU A 104 -6.33 2.15 -17.71
N THR A 105 -7.12 1.08 -17.59
CA THR A 105 -8.57 1.12 -17.83
C THR A 105 -9.37 0.56 -16.65
N PHE A 106 -10.60 1.07 -16.49
CA PHE A 106 -11.51 0.73 -15.41
C PHE A 106 -12.71 -0.04 -15.95
N HIS A 107 -13.05 -1.16 -15.30
CA HIS A 107 -14.13 -2.07 -15.73
C HIS A 107 -15.06 -2.39 -14.56
N SER A 108 -16.36 -2.56 -14.82
CA SER A 108 -17.34 -2.87 -13.77
C SER A 108 -17.06 -4.17 -13.03
N SER A 109 -16.49 -5.16 -13.72
CA SER A 109 -16.00 -6.40 -13.14
C SER A 109 -14.92 -7.00 -14.04
N LEU A 110 -13.92 -7.63 -13.42
CA LEU A 110 -12.91 -8.43 -14.12
C LEU A 110 -13.20 -9.95 -14.01
N GLY A 111 -14.40 -10.29 -13.53
CA GLY A 111 -14.85 -11.65 -13.29
C GLY A 111 -14.42 -12.22 -11.94
N GLU A 112 -14.91 -13.43 -11.68
CA GLU A 112 -14.63 -14.17 -10.46
C GLU A 112 -13.67 -15.34 -10.74
N MET A 113 -12.84 -15.66 -9.74
CA MET A 113 -11.99 -16.84 -9.74
C MET A 113 -12.45 -17.86 -8.72
N ALA A 114 -12.39 -19.13 -9.11
CA ALA A 114 -12.45 -20.23 -8.16
C ALA A 114 -11.15 -20.28 -7.33
N SER A 115 -11.26 -20.03 -6.03
CA SER A 115 -10.22 -20.29 -5.04
C SER A 115 -10.73 -21.36 -4.07
N GLY A 116 -10.47 -22.62 -4.39
CA GLY A 116 -11.07 -23.76 -3.70
C GLY A 116 -12.59 -23.78 -3.86
N ARG A 117 -13.33 -23.79 -2.75
CA ARG A 117 -14.82 -23.77 -2.74
C ARG A 117 -15.44 -22.36 -2.83
N ARG A 118 -14.63 -21.29 -2.87
CA ARG A 118 -15.11 -19.90 -2.91
C ARG A 118 -14.82 -19.26 -4.26
N ARG A 119 -15.75 -18.42 -4.71
CA ARG A 119 -15.55 -17.50 -5.83
C ARG A 119 -15.06 -16.17 -5.28
N VAL A 120 -14.03 -15.61 -5.91
CA VAL A 120 -13.38 -14.37 -5.49
C VAL A 120 -13.27 -13.43 -6.68
N SER A 121 -13.82 -12.23 -6.53
CA SER A 121 -13.68 -11.15 -7.53
C SER A 121 -12.22 -10.76 -7.73
N VAL A 122 -11.86 -10.51 -8.99
CA VAL A 122 -10.53 -10.01 -9.38
C VAL A 122 -10.56 -8.48 -9.35
N ALA A 123 -9.72 -7.86 -8.52
CA ALA A 123 -9.65 -6.41 -8.36
C ALA A 123 -8.75 -5.71 -9.39
N GLY A 124 -7.69 -6.38 -9.85
CA GLY A 124 -6.69 -5.84 -10.78
C GLY A 124 -6.09 -6.91 -11.67
N LEU A 125 -5.70 -6.53 -12.88
CA LEU A 125 -4.98 -7.38 -13.83
C LEU A 125 -3.99 -6.55 -14.64
N ILE A 126 -2.73 -6.99 -14.66
CA ILE A 126 -1.73 -6.54 -15.62
C ILE A 126 -1.52 -7.53 -16.76
N ASP A 127 -1.34 -6.99 -17.97
CA ASP A 127 -0.78 -7.68 -19.13
C ASP A 127 0.45 -6.92 -19.63
N GLN A 128 1.63 -7.45 -19.28
CA GLN A 128 2.94 -6.89 -19.67
C GLN A 128 3.15 -6.87 -21.19
N SER A 129 2.59 -7.87 -21.91
CA SER A 129 2.76 -8.01 -23.35
C SER A 129 1.89 -7.04 -24.13
N ALA A 130 0.64 -6.87 -23.70
CA ALA A 130 -0.30 -5.93 -24.29
C ALA A 130 -0.12 -4.49 -23.75
N ARG A 131 0.78 -4.29 -22.77
CA ARG A 131 0.96 -3.01 -22.07
C ARG A 131 -0.36 -2.45 -21.55
N SER A 132 -1.15 -3.29 -20.87
CA SER A 132 -2.46 -2.89 -20.35
C SER A 132 -2.61 -3.25 -18.87
N ILE A 133 -3.22 -2.34 -18.10
CA ILE A 133 -3.63 -2.57 -16.72
C ILE A 133 -5.14 -2.37 -16.64
N LYS A 134 -5.84 -3.28 -15.97
CA LYS A 134 -7.29 -3.23 -15.80
C LYS A 134 -7.64 -3.28 -14.33
N ILE A 135 -8.49 -2.37 -13.87
CA ILE A 135 -8.92 -2.27 -12.48
C ILE A 135 -10.45 -2.42 -12.41
N ALA A 136 -10.92 -3.22 -11.46
CA ALA A 136 -12.35 -3.37 -11.19
C ALA A 136 -12.88 -2.15 -10.42
N THR A 137 -14.07 -1.67 -10.78
CA THR A 137 -14.70 -0.50 -10.15
C THR A 137 -15.72 -0.85 -9.08
N ASP A 138 -15.75 -2.10 -8.61
CA ASP A 138 -16.67 -2.60 -7.59
C ASP A 138 -16.15 -2.39 -6.15
N ALA A 139 -15.01 -1.73 -6.00
CA ALA A 139 -14.38 -1.40 -4.73
C ALA A 139 -14.37 0.11 -4.42
N ASP A 140 -14.06 0.46 -3.18
CA ASP A 140 -13.83 1.85 -2.76
C ASP A 140 -12.71 2.51 -3.60
N PRO A 141 -12.83 3.81 -3.98
CA PRO A 141 -11.81 4.49 -4.80
C PRO A 141 -10.39 4.43 -4.24
N ARG A 142 -10.21 4.42 -2.91
CA ARG A 142 -8.90 4.31 -2.25
C ARG A 142 -8.31 2.92 -2.45
N VAL A 143 -9.17 1.89 -2.45
CA VAL A 143 -8.78 0.51 -2.77
C VAL A 143 -8.38 0.40 -4.24
N MET A 144 -9.19 0.97 -5.15
CA MET A 144 -8.87 0.99 -6.58
C MET A 144 -7.53 1.68 -6.85
N ARG A 145 -7.27 2.82 -6.20
CA ARG A 145 -6.00 3.55 -6.31
C ARG A 145 -4.81 2.72 -5.85
N PHE A 146 -4.93 2.03 -4.72
CA PHE A 146 -3.88 1.13 -4.24
C PHE A 146 -3.67 -0.04 -5.19
N THR A 147 -4.74 -0.67 -5.68
CA THR A 147 -4.65 -1.77 -6.66
C THR A 147 -3.95 -1.30 -7.94
N ALA A 148 -4.27 -0.12 -8.45
CA ALA A 148 -3.58 0.43 -9.62
C ALA A 148 -2.07 0.63 -9.36
N ALA A 149 -1.71 1.21 -8.21
CA ALA A 149 -0.30 1.36 -7.83
C ALA A 149 0.42 0.00 -7.65
N HIS A 150 -0.29 -1.01 -7.15
CA HIS A 150 0.21 -2.39 -7.01
C HIS A 150 0.53 -3.01 -8.38
N GLU A 151 -0.39 -2.92 -9.35
CA GLU A 151 -0.14 -3.42 -10.71
C GLU A 151 1.05 -2.70 -11.39
N ILE A 152 1.24 -1.40 -11.11
CA ILE A 152 2.42 -0.65 -11.55
C ILE A 152 3.70 -1.18 -10.87
N GLY A 153 3.60 -1.59 -9.61
CA GLY A 153 4.66 -2.31 -8.90
C GLY A 153 5.05 -3.60 -9.63
N HIS A 154 4.09 -4.39 -10.07
CA HIS A 154 4.36 -5.54 -10.93
C HIS A 154 5.01 -5.15 -12.26
N ALA A 155 4.54 -4.06 -12.89
CA ALA A 155 5.10 -3.56 -14.14
C ALA A 155 6.61 -3.31 -14.04
N ILE A 156 7.05 -2.68 -12.94
CA ILE A 156 8.43 -2.25 -12.70
C ILE A 156 9.29 -3.37 -12.11
N LEU A 157 8.84 -4.01 -11.04
CA LEU A 157 9.66 -4.95 -10.28
C LEU A 157 9.74 -6.33 -10.93
N HIS A 158 8.74 -6.66 -11.75
CA HIS A 158 8.53 -8.01 -12.27
C HIS A 158 8.25 -8.04 -13.79
N PRO A 159 9.08 -7.38 -14.63
CA PRO A 159 8.84 -7.27 -16.07
C PRO A 159 8.86 -8.63 -16.78
N ASP A 160 9.71 -9.55 -16.31
CA ASP A 160 9.93 -10.86 -16.95
C ASP A 160 8.93 -11.93 -16.51
N GLN A 161 7.96 -11.62 -15.65
CA GLN A 161 6.99 -12.60 -15.16
C GLN A 161 5.90 -12.94 -16.20
N THR A 162 6.28 -13.22 -17.45
CA THR A 162 5.39 -13.83 -18.45
C THR A 162 5.26 -15.34 -18.22
N GLY A 163 4.13 -15.95 -18.63
CA GLY A 163 3.66 -17.34 -18.48
C GLY A 163 4.52 -18.44 -17.80
N LEU A 164 3.89 -19.17 -16.87
CA LEU A 164 4.24 -20.52 -16.35
C LEU A 164 5.72 -20.89 -16.09
N HIS A 165 6.12 -20.92 -14.82
CA HIS A 165 7.26 -21.73 -14.36
C HIS A 165 6.82 -23.19 -14.33
N ARG A 166 7.06 -23.90 -15.43
CA ARG A 166 6.49 -25.24 -15.66
C ARG A 166 7.18 -26.37 -14.89
N ASP A 167 8.33 -26.12 -14.27
CA ASP A 167 9.13 -27.15 -13.57
C ASP A 167 9.60 -26.70 -12.17
N GLN A 168 8.72 -26.14 -11.34
CA GLN A 168 9.04 -25.85 -9.93
C GLN A 168 8.07 -26.57 -8.99
N PRO A 169 8.56 -27.15 -7.88
CA PRO A 169 7.70 -27.74 -6.85
C PRO A 169 6.60 -26.75 -6.44
N LEU A 170 5.36 -27.23 -6.32
CA LEU A 170 4.16 -26.42 -6.01
C LEU A 170 4.33 -25.48 -4.80
N ASN A 171 5.23 -25.82 -3.88
CA ASN A 171 5.49 -25.08 -2.65
C ASN A 171 6.37 -23.85 -2.89
N GLU A 172 7.41 -23.99 -3.72
CA GLU A 172 8.29 -22.89 -4.13
C GLU A 172 7.52 -21.88 -4.98
N VAL A 173 6.61 -22.35 -5.84
CA VAL A 173 5.75 -21.48 -6.66
C VAL A 173 4.83 -20.61 -5.79
N ARG A 174 4.32 -21.13 -4.67
CA ARG A 174 3.48 -20.34 -3.75
C ARG A 174 4.29 -19.30 -2.98
N GLN A 175 5.46 -19.67 -2.46
CA GLN A 175 6.32 -18.73 -1.73
C GLN A 175 6.83 -17.59 -2.61
N VAL A 176 7.25 -17.90 -3.84
CA VAL A 176 7.68 -16.88 -4.82
C VAL A 176 6.52 -15.93 -5.13
N ARG A 177 5.29 -16.44 -5.30
CA ARG A 177 4.11 -15.59 -5.50
C ARG A 177 3.87 -14.68 -4.32
N ILE A 178 3.79 -15.20 -3.09
CA ILE A 178 3.54 -14.37 -1.89
C ILE A 178 4.59 -13.25 -1.77
N ARG A 179 5.84 -13.53 -2.12
CA ARG A 179 6.90 -12.52 -2.14
C ARG A 179 6.70 -11.46 -3.22
N THR A 180 6.42 -11.84 -4.46
CA THR A 180 6.10 -10.92 -5.55
C THR A 180 4.91 -10.01 -5.19
N GLU A 181 3.88 -10.56 -4.56
CA GLU A 181 2.74 -9.77 -4.09
C GLU A 181 3.14 -8.76 -3.01
N LEU A 182 3.94 -9.18 -2.03
CA LEU A 182 4.44 -8.29 -0.98
C LEU A 182 5.32 -7.17 -1.57
N GLU A 183 6.19 -7.50 -2.51
CA GLU A 183 7.07 -6.53 -3.16
C GLU A 183 6.24 -5.49 -3.95
N ALA A 184 5.18 -5.92 -4.64
CA ALA A 184 4.24 -5.01 -5.31
C ALA A 184 3.40 -4.17 -4.33
N ASP A 185 2.96 -4.73 -3.20
CA ASP A 185 2.25 -3.98 -2.16
C ASP A 185 3.15 -2.93 -1.49
N LYS A 186 4.42 -3.27 -1.24
CA LYS A 186 5.42 -2.31 -0.74
C LYS A 186 5.71 -1.21 -1.76
N PHE A 187 5.80 -1.56 -3.04
CA PHE A 187 5.91 -0.55 -4.09
C PHE A 187 4.73 0.42 -4.07
N ALA A 188 3.49 -0.10 -4.03
CA ALA A 188 2.28 0.72 -3.95
C ALA A 188 2.31 1.65 -2.74
N THR A 189 2.75 1.14 -1.59
CA THR A 189 2.91 1.93 -0.35
C THR A 189 3.91 3.06 -0.51
N TYR A 190 5.11 2.78 -1.01
CA TYR A 190 6.15 3.80 -1.17
C TYR A 190 5.82 4.80 -2.28
N PHE A 191 5.10 4.36 -3.31
CA PHE A 191 4.62 5.22 -4.38
C PHE A 191 3.54 6.19 -3.90
N LEU A 192 2.53 5.70 -3.17
CA LEU A 192 1.39 6.51 -2.72
C LEU A 192 1.69 7.30 -1.43
N LEU A 193 2.59 6.81 -0.58
CA LEU A 193 2.95 7.42 0.71
C LEU A 193 4.48 7.61 0.83
N PRO A 194 5.09 8.44 -0.04
CA PRO A 194 6.52 8.70 0.01
C PRO A 194 6.91 9.39 1.31
N GLU A 195 7.97 8.89 1.94
CA GLU A 195 8.51 9.37 3.20
C GLU A 195 8.63 10.90 3.26
N LYS A 196 9.27 11.50 2.24
CA LYS A 196 9.54 12.94 2.22
C LYS A 196 8.26 13.77 2.26
N LEU A 197 7.33 13.53 1.33
CA LEU A 197 6.09 14.32 1.25
C LEU A 197 5.22 14.05 2.47
N LEU A 198 5.09 12.80 2.91
CA LEU A 198 4.28 12.49 4.08
C LEU A 198 4.85 13.16 5.34
N THR A 199 6.17 13.16 5.52
CA THR A 199 6.82 13.84 6.65
C THR A 199 6.59 15.36 6.62
N GLU A 200 6.72 15.99 5.45
CA GLU A 200 6.48 17.43 5.28
C GLU A 200 5.02 17.79 5.58
N GLU A 201 4.07 17.03 5.03
CA GLU A 201 2.64 17.20 5.24
C GLU A 201 2.20 16.90 6.68
N PHE A 202 2.83 15.93 7.34
CA PHE A 202 2.56 15.63 8.73
C PHE A 202 3.02 16.78 9.62
N LYS A 203 4.26 17.25 9.44
CA LYS A 203 4.83 18.34 10.24
C LYS A 203 4.10 19.66 10.04
N SER A 204 3.59 19.93 8.84
CA SER A 204 2.79 21.14 8.58
C SER A 204 1.44 21.14 9.33
N ARG A 205 0.88 19.96 9.62
CA ARG A 205 -0.39 19.80 10.35
C ARG A 205 -0.21 19.67 11.86
N PHE A 206 0.81 18.93 12.30
CA PHE A 206 1.00 18.51 13.70
C PHE A 206 2.23 19.11 14.38
N LEU A 207 2.91 20.06 13.72
CA LEU A 207 4.03 20.85 14.26
C LEU A 207 5.31 20.07 14.57
N GLY A 208 5.42 18.81 14.16
CA GLY A 208 6.60 17.99 14.43
C GLY A 208 6.32 16.50 14.35
N VAL A 209 7.16 15.71 15.02
CA VAL A 209 6.82 14.34 15.41
C VAL A 209 5.79 14.43 16.55
N PHE A 210 4.81 13.55 16.56
CA PHE A 210 3.74 13.54 17.55
C PHE A 210 4.03 12.54 18.67
N ALA A 211 4.01 13.02 19.91
CA ALA A 211 3.91 12.22 21.12
C ALA A 211 2.64 12.63 21.86
N LEU A 212 1.96 11.68 22.50
CA LEU A 212 0.75 11.99 23.26
C LEU A 212 1.12 12.49 24.66
N ASP A 213 0.93 13.78 24.90
CA ASP A 213 1.13 14.45 26.19
C ASP A 213 -0.06 15.38 26.51
N GLU A 214 -0.02 16.09 27.65
CA GLU A 214 -1.11 16.98 28.04
C GLU A 214 -1.42 18.07 27.00
N GLN A 215 -0.38 18.62 26.36
CA GLN A 215 -0.53 19.68 25.38
C GLN A 215 -1.10 19.14 24.07
N THR A 216 -0.56 18.02 23.57
CA THR A 216 -1.01 17.42 22.31
C THR A 216 -2.38 16.77 22.45
N ALA A 217 -2.72 16.22 23.61
CA ALA A 217 -4.07 15.74 23.94
C ALA A 217 -5.10 16.86 23.85
N PHE A 218 -4.81 18.01 24.46
CA PHE A 218 -5.68 19.19 24.39
C PHE A 218 -5.75 19.76 22.96
N ALA A 219 -4.63 19.83 22.25
CA ALA A 219 -4.58 20.31 20.87
C ALA A 219 -5.35 19.42 19.89
N LEU A 220 -5.38 18.10 20.13
CA LEU A 220 -6.02 17.10 19.27
C LEU A 220 -7.52 16.92 19.56
N LEU A 221 -7.89 16.83 20.84
CA LEU A 221 -9.26 16.48 21.27
C LEU A 221 -9.93 17.53 22.16
N SER A 222 -9.22 18.58 22.57
CA SER A 222 -9.68 19.56 23.57
C SER A 222 -10.12 18.90 24.88
N LYS A 223 -9.39 17.85 25.27
CA LYS A 223 -9.64 17.01 26.45
C LYS A 223 -8.37 16.85 27.28
N PRO A 224 -8.48 16.62 28.60
CA PRO A 224 -7.34 16.27 29.43
C PRO A 224 -6.78 14.89 29.03
N ILE A 225 -5.48 14.67 29.24
CA ILE A 225 -4.76 13.47 28.79
C ILE A 225 -5.41 12.16 29.24
N PHE A 226 -5.91 12.07 30.47
CA PHE A 226 -6.51 10.82 30.98
C PHE A 226 -7.73 10.38 30.15
N GLU A 227 -8.60 11.31 29.73
CA GLU A 227 -9.72 11.00 28.83
C GLU A 227 -9.25 10.60 27.43
N VAL A 228 -8.14 11.18 26.96
CA VAL A 228 -7.59 10.87 25.65
C VAL A 228 -6.96 9.47 25.63
N ILE A 229 -6.25 9.08 26.69
CA ILE A 229 -5.68 7.74 26.84
C ILE A 229 -6.80 6.68 26.92
N GLU A 230 -7.89 6.96 27.63
CA GLU A 230 -9.05 6.07 27.65
C GLU A 230 -9.69 5.90 26.26
N ALA A 231 -9.74 6.97 25.47
CA ALA A 231 -10.31 6.95 24.13
C ALA A 231 -9.37 6.36 23.05
N LEU A 232 -8.05 6.53 23.23
CA LEU A 232 -7.00 6.15 22.28
C LEU A 232 -5.93 5.32 23.02
N PRO A 233 -6.24 4.08 23.43
CA PRO A 233 -5.40 3.32 24.34
C PRO A 233 -4.11 2.79 23.71
N THR A 234 -4.01 2.77 22.38
CA THR A 234 -2.85 2.24 21.66
C THR A 234 -2.23 3.28 20.73
N LEU A 235 -0.93 3.11 20.41
CA LEU A 235 -0.25 3.90 19.39
C LEU A 235 -1.04 3.89 18.07
N ARG A 236 -1.60 2.74 17.69
CA ARG A 236 -2.42 2.60 16.48
C ARG A 236 -3.71 3.43 16.53
N ASP A 237 -4.34 3.56 17.68
CA ASP A 237 -5.54 4.41 17.83
C ASP A 237 -5.17 5.89 17.70
N VAL A 238 -4.04 6.31 18.27
CA VAL A 238 -3.48 7.66 18.08
C VAL A 238 -3.17 7.91 16.60
N SER A 239 -2.47 6.98 15.93
CA SER A 239 -2.13 7.07 14.51
C SER A 239 -3.38 7.15 13.62
N ARG A 240 -4.41 6.35 13.88
CA ARG A 240 -5.71 6.41 13.17
C ARG A 240 -6.40 7.76 13.38
N ARG A 241 -6.35 8.29 14.60
CA ARG A 241 -6.91 9.60 14.90
C ARG A 241 -6.19 10.67 14.10
N LEU A 242 -4.87 10.72 14.14
CA LEU A 242 -4.06 11.69 13.38
C LEU A 242 -4.27 11.56 11.87
N ALA A 243 -4.34 10.34 11.34
CA ALA A 243 -4.57 10.07 9.92
C ALA A 243 -5.91 10.62 9.40
N SER A 244 -6.93 10.68 10.25
CA SER A 244 -8.29 11.12 9.93
C SER A 244 -8.63 12.52 10.45
N SER A 245 -7.79 13.12 11.30
CA SER A 245 -8.00 14.45 11.86
C SER A 245 -8.08 15.52 10.77
N THR A 246 -9.02 16.44 10.92
CA THR A 246 -9.21 17.64 10.09
C THR A 246 -8.97 18.93 10.87
N TYR A 247 -8.48 18.79 12.10
CA TYR A 247 -8.24 19.87 13.04
C TYR A 247 -7.10 19.49 13.97
N TYR A 248 -6.23 20.45 14.26
CA TYR A 248 -5.23 20.37 15.33
C TYR A 248 -4.83 21.78 15.75
N ASN A 249 -4.76 22.03 17.06
CA ASN A 249 -4.24 23.27 17.64
C ASN A 249 -4.80 24.57 17.01
N GLY A 250 -6.13 24.66 16.90
CA GLY A 250 -6.80 25.84 16.34
C GLY A 250 -6.80 25.94 14.81
N SER A 251 -6.18 25.01 14.09
CA SER A 251 -6.06 25.03 12.63
C SER A 251 -6.87 23.91 11.98
N HIS A 252 -7.67 24.27 10.97
CA HIS A 252 -8.40 23.31 10.14
C HIS A 252 -7.62 22.96 8.87
N PHE A 253 -7.68 21.68 8.48
CA PHE A 253 -7.03 21.17 7.28
C PHE A 253 -7.73 19.93 6.73
N VAL A 254 -7.40 19.57 5.49
CA VAL A 254 -7.78 18.26 4.93
C VAL A 254 -6.94 17.17 5.60
N SER A 255 -7.60 16.09 6.03
CA SER A 255 -6.92 14.97 6.70
C SER A 255 -5.85 14.35 5.80
N LEU A 256 -4.81 13.76 6.40
CA LEU A 256 -3.73 13.11 5.65
C LEU A 256 -4.28 11.98 4.77
N SER A 257 -5.16 11.15 5.31
CA SER A 257 -5.75 10.03 4.54
C SER A 257 -6.50 10.51 3.30
N GLU A 258 -7.21 11.65 3.40
CA GLU A 258 -7.92 12.26 2.29
C GLU A 258 -6.95 12.92 1.30
N SER A 259 -5.97 13.70 1.79
CA SER A 259 -4.98 14.37 0.93
C SER A 259 -4.19 13.39 0.06
N PHE A 260 -3.80 12.23 0.61
CA PHE A 260 -3.06 11.20 -0.12
C PHE A 260 -3.96 10.17 -0.84
N GLY A 261 -5.28 10.23 -0.63
CA GLY A 261 -6.23 9.31 -1.26
C GLY A 261 -6.07 7.85 -0.83
N VAL A 262 -5.73 7.60 0.44
CA VAL A 262 -5.53 6.25 1.01
C VAL A 262 -6.47 5.99 2.18
N SER A 263 -6.63 4.73 2.60
CA SER A 263 -7.43 4.42 3.80
C SER A 263 -6.81 5.01 5.08
N ILE A 264 -7.62 5.22 6.12
CA ILE A 264 -7.14 5.68 7.44
C ILE A 264 -6.12 4.68 8.01
N GLU A 265 -6.38 3.39 7.86
CA GLU A 265 -5.49 2.33 8.36
C GLU A 265 -4.12 2.37 7.67
N ALA A 266 -4.13 2.47 6.33
CA ALA A 266 -2.92 2.61 5.52
C ALA A 266 -2.03 3.76 5.99
N MET A 267 -2.66 4.92 6.19
CA MET A 267 -1.97 6.11 6.67
C MET A 267 -1.42 5.88 8.08
N ALA A 268 -2.22 5.35 9.00
CA ALA A 268 -1.81 5.08 10.38
C ALA A 268 -0.58 4.17 10.46
N ILE A 269 -0.59 3.04 9.74
CA ILE A 269 0.56 2.13 9.63
C ILE A 269 1.80 2.89 9.14
N ARG A 270 1.66 3.69 8.09
CA ARG A 270 2.78 4.40 7.49
C ARG A 270 3.35 5.48 8.41
N LEU A 271 2.51 6.16 9.18
CA LEU A 271 2.95 7.14 10.18
C LEU A 271 3.84 6.48 11.26
N GLU A 272 3.49 5.27 11.68
CA GLU A 272 4.28 4.47 12.63
C GLU A 272 5.59 3.97 12.03
N GLU A 273 5.55 3.42 10.80
CA GLU A 273 6.76 2.97 10.08
C GLU A 273 7.80 4.10 9.95
N LEU A 274 7.34 5.33 9.72
CA LEU A 274 8.17 6.52 9.58
C LEU A 274 8.52 7.19 10.92
N LYS A 275 8.05 6.65 12.04
CA LYS A 275 8.25 7.20 13.40
C LYS A 275 7.79 8.66 13.51
N LEU A 276 6.71 9.01 12.81
CA LEU A 276 6.06 10.32 12.91
C LEU A 276 5.13 10.40 14.11
N VAL A 277 4.71 9.25 14.63
CA VAL A 277 3.99 9.08 15.89
C VAL A 277 4.85 8.17 16.77
N ILE A 278 5.12 8.62 17.99
CA ILE A 278 5.91 7.89 18.99
C ILE A 278 5.12 7.74 20.28
N GLU A 279 5.54 6.78 21.09
CA GLU A 279 5.05 6.62 22.48
C GLU A 279 5.44 7.80 23.36
#